data_AF-A0A1M5RNV6-F1
#
_entry.id   AF-A0A1M5RNV6-F1
#
_cell.length_a   1.000
_cell.length_b   1.000
_cell.length_c   1.000
_cell.angle_alpha   90.00
_cell.angle_beta   90.00
_cell.angle_gamma   90.00
#
_symmetry.space_group_name_H-M   'P 1'
#
loop_
_entity.id
_entity.type
_entity.pdbx_description
1 polymer ?
#
loop_
_entity_poly.entity_id
_entity_poly.type
_entity_poly.pdbx_seq_one_letter_code
_entity_poly.pdbx_strand_id
1 'polypeptide(L)' 'MNRLTALPLFGFFTVFGVLYVAGAFDGVPFADRAGGFVLGILAVIALIAGFSFARGYRGDDSA' A
#
# COMPACT_ATOMS: atom_id res chain seq x y z
N MET A 1 -2.95 15.53 5.72
CA MET A 1 -2.30 14.22 5.54
C MET A 1 -0.95 14.46 4.88
N ASN A 2 0.16 14.07 5.52
CA ASN A 2 1.51 14.33 5.01
C ASN A 2 1.71 13.66 3.63
N ARG A 3 2.33 14.36 2.68
CA ARG A 3 2.62 13.85 1.32
C ARG A 3 3.37 12.51 1.34
N LEU A 4 4.20 12.28 2.35
CA LEU A 4 4.96 11.04 2.56
C LEU A 4 4.07 9.82 2.85
N THR A 5 2.92 10.02 3.49
CA THR A 5 1.94 8.96 3.79
C THR A 5 1.11 8.59 2.57
N ALA A 6 0.87 9.54 1.67
CA ALA A 6 0.04 9.36 0.49
C ALA A 6 0.76 8.62 -0.66
N LEU A 7 2.10 8.75 -0.75
CA LEU A 7 2.93 8.15 -1.79
C LEU A 7 2.82 6.61 -1.86
N PRO A 8 2.96 5.85 -0.75
CA PRO A 8 2.85 4.39 -0.79
C PRO A 8 1.44 3.90 -1.19
N LEU A 9 0.41 4.56 -0.66
CA LEU A 9 -0.99 4.30 -1.02
C LEU A 9 -1.22 4.54 -2.51
N PHE A 10 -0.78 5.69 -3.03
CA PHE A 10 -0.88 6.00 -4.44
C PHE A 10 -0.16 4.98 -5.32
N GLY A 11 1.06 4.59 -4.96
CA GLY A 11 1.82 3.56 -5.67
C GLY A 11 1.08 2.23 -5.73
N PHE A 12 0.54 1.78 -4.60
CA PHE A 12 -0.25 0.55 -4.54
C PHE A 12 -1.49 0.61 -5.45
N PHE A 13 -2.29 1.66 -5.35
CA PHE A 13 -3.48 1.81 -6.20
C PHE A 13 -3.14 1.88 -7.69
N THR A 14 -2.05 2.56 -8.04
CA THR A 14 -1.61 2.68 -9.43
C THR A 14 -1.22 1.31 -9.98
N VAL A 15 -0.37 0.56 -9.27
CA VAL A 15 0.07 -0.78 -9.71
C VAL A 15 -1.10 -1.75 -9.76
N PHE A 16 -1.92 -1.78 -8.70
CA PHE A 16 -3.10 -2.66 -8.66
C PHE A 16 -4.08 -2.33 -9.78
N GLY A 17 -4.34 -1.05 -10.04
CA GLY A 17 -5.20 -0.60 -11.13
C GLY A 17 -4.67 -0.99 -12.50
N VAL A 18 -3.36 -0.83 -12.75
CA VAL A 18 -2.72 -1.27 -14.01
C VAL A 18 -2.85 -2.77 -14.21
N LEU A 19 -2.56 -3.58 -13.18
CA LEU A 19 -2.71 -5.04 -13.24
C LEU A 19 -4.16 -5.46 -13.48
N TYR A 20 -5.10 -4.74 -12.88
CA TYR A 20 -6.53 -4.97 -13.06
C TYR A 20 -6.98 -4.70 -14.51
N VAL A 21 -6.58 -3.56 -15.08
CA VAL A 21 -6.91 -3.19 -16.47
C VAL A 21 -6.19 -4.09 -17.49
N ALA A 22 -4.96 -4.51 -17.18
CA ALA A 22 -4.19 -5.40 -18.03
C ALA A 22 -4.67 -6.87 -18.03
N GLY A 23 -5.74 -7.20 -17.29
CA GLY A 23 -6.27 -8.57 -17.23
C GLY A 23 -5.38 -9.55 -16.45
N ALA A 24 -4.46 -9.05 -15.61
CA ALA A 24 -3.52 -9.91 -14.86
C ALA A 24 -4.22 -10.86 -13.86
N PHE A 25 -5.51 -10.63 -13.59
CA PHE A 25 -6.34 -11.44 -12.70
C PHE A 25 -7.44 -12.21 -13.45
N ASP A 26 -7.35 -12.34 -14.76
CA ASP A 26 -8.29 -13.16 -15.54
C ASP A 26 -8.19 -14.63 -15.11
N GLY A 27 -9.34 -15.27 -14.92
CA GLY A 27 -9.44 -16.64 -14.39
C GLY A 27 -9.29 -16.75 -12.87
N VAL A 28 -8.96 -15.68 -12.15
CA VAL A 28 -8.88 -15.68 -10.68
C VAL A 28 -10.29 -15.47 -10.09
N PRO A 29 -10.74 -16.27 -9.10
CA PRO A 29 -12.00 -16.02 -8.39
C PRO A 29 -12.07 -14.60 -7.80
N PHE A 30 -13.26 -14.02 -7.75
CA PHE A 30 -13.43 -12.67 -7.19
C PHE A 30 -12.99 -12.59 -5.72
N ALA A 31 -13.29 -13.62 -4.92
CA ALA A 31 -12.91 -13.69 -3.51
C ALA A 31 -11.39 -13.57 -3.32
N ASP A 32 -10.60 -14.22 -4.19
CA ASP A 32 -9.13 -14.18 -4.11
C ASP A 32 -8.58 -12.82 -4.53
N ARG A 33 -9.19 -12.19 -5.55
CA ARG A 33 -8.86 -10.81 -5.96
C ARG A 33 -9.14 -9.81 -4.84
N ALA A 34 -10.33 -9.89 -4.24
CA ALA A 34 -10.73 -9.03 -3.14
C ALA A 34 -9.86 -9.26 -1.91
N GLY A 35 -9.57 -10.51 -1.57
CA GLY A 35 -8.67 -10.88 -0.48
C GLY A 35 -7.25 -10.34 -0.70
N GLY A 36 -6.68 -10.54 -1.89
CA GLY A 36 -5.36 -10.01 -2.26
C GLY A 36 -5.30 -8.48 -2.20
N PHE A 37 -6.36 -7.79 -2.64
CA PHE A 37 -6.47 -6.34 -2.53
C PHE A 37 -6.48 -5.86 -1.08
N VAL A 38 -7.30 -6.47 -0.23
CA VAL A 38 -7.39 -6.12 1.20
C VAL A 38 -6.05 -6.36 1.91
N LEU A 39 -5.43 -7.51 1.68
CA LEU A 39 -4.11 -7.83 2.24
C LEU A 39 -3.04 -6.83 1.75
N GLY A 40 -3.11 -6.44 0.48
CA GLY A 40 -2.25 -5.40 -0.09
C GLY A 40 -2.40 -4.05 0.61
N ILE A 41 -3.63 -3.59 0.85
CA ILE A 41 -3.89 -2.35 1.61
C ILE A 41 -3.33 -2.45 3.04
N LEU A 42 -3.57 -3.57 3.73
CA LEU A 42 -3.06 -3.76 5.09
C LEU A 42 -1.53 -3.74 5.13
N ALA A 43 -0.86 -4.34 4.14
CA ALA A 43 0.60 -4.32 4.02
C ALA A 43 1.13 -2.89 3.82
N VAL A 44 0.46 -2.08 2.98
CA VAL A 44 0.84 -0.67 2.76
C VAL A 44 0.66 0.16 4.02
N ILE A 45 -0.44 -0.04 4.75
CA ILE A 45 -0.68 0.64 6.04
C ILE A 45 0.37 0.23 7.06
N ALA A 46 0.70 -1.06 7.16
CA ALA A 46 1.75 -1.55 8.05
C ALA A 46 3.12 -0.95 7.72
N LEU A 47 3.44 -0.81 6.43
CA LEU A 47 4.68 -0.18 5.96
C LEU A 47 4.73 1.30 6.35
N ILE A 48 3.64 2.04 6.16
CA ILE A 48 3.53 3.45 6.58
C ILE A 48 3.71 3.58 8.09
N ALA A 49 3.04 2.73 8.87
CA ALA A 49 3.14 2.73 10.32
C ALA A 49 4.57 2.40 10.79
N GLY A 50 5.20 1.38 10.21
CA GLY A 50 6.58 0.99 10.50
C GLY A 50 7.59 2.08 10.13
N PHE A 51 7.42 2.75 8.99
CA PHE A 51 8.26 3.87 8.58
C PHE A 51 8.13 5.06 9.56
N SER A 52 6.91 5.36 9.98
CA SER A 52 6.63 6.45 10.92
C SER A 52 7.23 6.14 12.29
N PHE A 53 7.08 4.91 12.77
CA PHE A 53 7.70 4.45 14.02
C PHE A 53 9.23 4.50 13.96
N ALA A 54 9.83 4.04 12.86
CA ALA A 54 11.28 4.07 12.67
C ALA A 54 11.86 5.49 12.62
N ARG A 55 11.13 6.46 12.06
CA ARG A 55 11.52 7.88 12.09
C ARG A 55 11.44 8.47 13.49
N GLY A 56 10.34 8.24 14.20
CA GLY A 56 10.19 8.69 15.59
C GLY A 56 11.28 8.14 16.51
N TYR A 57 11.68 6.87 16.32
CA TYR A 57 12.78 6.26 17.08
C TYR A 57 14.16 6.84 16.73
N ARG A 58 14.38 7.27 15.49
CA ARG A 58 15.65 7.89 15.05
C ARG A 58 15.83 9.34 15.49
N GLY A 59 14.79 9.98 16.05
CA GLY A 59 14.83 11.39 16.43
C GLY A 59 14.69 12.35 15.24
N ASP A 60 14.36 11.85 14.05
CA ASP A 60 14.19 12.63 12.81
C ASP A 60 12.97 13.58 12.84
N ASP A 61 12.25 13.63 13.96
CA ASP A 61 11.11 14.52 14.20
C ASP A 61 11.53 15.84 14.89
N SER A 62 12.83 16.03 15.18
CA SER A 62 13.38 17.19 15.91
C SER A 62 14.31 18.12 15.10
N ALA A 63 14.38 17.95 13.78
CA ALA A 63 15.16 18.79 12.85
C ALA A 63 14.28 19.65 11.94
#